data_AF-A0A8D8T3W8-F1
#
_entry.id   AF-A0A8D8T3W8-F1
#
_cell.length_a   1.000
_cell.length_b   1.000
_cell.length_c   1.000
_cell.angle_alpha   90.00
_cell.angle_beta   90.00
_cell.angle_gamma   90.00
#
_symmetry.space_group_name_H-M   'P 1'
#
loop_
_entity.id
_entity.type
_entity.pdbx_description
1 polymer ?
#
loop_
_entity_poly.entity_id
_entity_poly.type
_entity_poly.pdbx_seq_one_letter_code
_entity_poly.pdbx_strand_id
1 'polypeptide(L)'
;MAGTIDGFYDLDWKEIKQGFNKLKEISQNTYVTIILVPYNLKNKHISCNIYELNNAIYKYFKHVSNVEIVDTNAILNRPMFYRYDKYHLNDVGKNVLAHRILKSLYR
;
A
#
# COMPACT_ATOMS: atom_id res chain seq x y z
N MET A 1 -7.30 2.92 -4.71
CA MET A 1 -5.85 2.70 -4.48
C MET A 1 -5.11 3.58 -5.46
N ALA A 2 -4.29 4.51 -4.98
CA ALA A 2 -3.37 5.28 -5.81
C ALA A 2 -2.00 4.59 -5.77
N GLY A 3 -1.27 4.55 -6.88
CA GLY A 3 0.14 4.07 -6.90
C GLY A 3 0.50 2.94 -7.86
N THR A 4 -0.43 2.42 -8.68
CA THR A 4 -0.13 1.33 -9.65
C THR A 4 -0.32 1.74 -11.12
N ILE A 5 -0.63 3.01 -11.42
CA ILE A 5 -0.83 3.49 -12.80
C ILE A 5 0.49 4.13 -13.29
N ASP A 6 0.80 3.91 -14.57
CA ASP A 6 2.10 4.05 -15.25
C ASP A 6 2.81 5.43 -15.23
N GLY A 7 2.42 6.35 -14.35
CA GLY A 7 3.08 7.65 -14.14
C GLY A 7 3.87 7.78 -12.82
N PHE A 8 3.87 6.75 -11.95
CA PHE A 8 4.54 6.79 -10.63
C PHE A 8 6.05 6.51 -10.68
N TYR A 9 6.66 6.41 -11.87
CA TYR A 9 8.04 5.96 -11.99
C TYR A 9 9.08 7.07 -11.79
N ASP A 10 8.67 8.33 -11.99
CA ASP A 10 9.35 9.53 -11.53
C ASP A 10 8.59 10.07 -10.32
N LEU A 11 8.82 9.47 -9.15
CA LEU A 11 8.22 9.90 -7.89
C LEU A 11 8.67 11.34 -7.59
N ASP A 12 7.82 12.34 -7.83
CA ASP A 12 8.05 13.65 -7.22
C ASP A 12 7.80 13.53 -5.71
N TRP A 13 8.88 13.29 -4.98
CA TRP A 13 8.87 13.18 -3.53
C TRP A 13 8.26 14.40 -2.84
N LYS A 14 8.25 15.57 -3.48
CA LYS A 14 7.58 16.77 -2.96
C LYS A 14 6.06 16.59 -2.96
N GLU A 15 5.48 16.13 -4.06
CA GLU A 15 4.05 15.86 -4.18
C GLU A 15 3.62 14.73 -3.22
N ILE A 16 4.41 13.66 -3.14
CA ILE A 16 4.16 12.54 -2.21
C ILE A 16 4.15 13.03 -0.75
N LYS A 17 5.12 13.87 -0.37
CA LYS A 17 5.20 14.42 0.98
C LYS A 17 4.03 15.36 1.29
N GLN A 18 3.54 16.13 0.32
CA GLN A 18 2.32 16.92 0.47
C GLN A 18 1.10 16.01 0.71
N GLY A 19 1.00 14.91 -0.05
CA GLY A 19 0.00 13.87 0.18
C GLY A 19 0.06 13.29 1.59
N PHE A 20 1.24 12.98 2.10
CA PHE A 20 1.42 12.47 3.47
C PHE A 20 1.01 13.47 4.54
N ASN A 21 1.37 14.75 4.37
CA ASN A 21 0.95 15.80 5.31
C ASN A 21 -0.58 15.93 5.35
N LYS A 22 -1.23 15.94 4.19
CA LYS A 22 -2.70 16.02 4.09
C LYS A 22 -3.38 14.79 4.71
N LEU A 23 -2.85 13.59 4.45
CA LEU A 23 -3.33 12.36 5.08
C LEU A 23 -3.17 12.39 6.60
N LYS A 24 -2.06 12.94 7.11
CA LYS A 24 -1.80 13.07 8.54
C LYS A 24 -2.79 14.04 9.20
N GLU A 25 -3.10 15.15 8.55
CA GLU A 25 -4.13 16.09 8.99
C GLU A 25 -5.50 15.42 9.08
N ILE A 26 -5.92 14.73 8.01
CA ILE A 26 -7.17 13.95 8.00
C ILE A 26 -7.20 12.92 9.14
N SER A 27 -6.07 12.24 9.37
CA SER A 27 -5.98 11.20 10.41
C SER A 27 -6.12 11.73 11.84
N GLN A 28 -6.06 13.04 12.07
CA GLN A 28 -6.27 13.59 13.42
C GLN A 28 -7.69 13.30 13.94
N ASN A 29 -8.68 13.31 13.06
CA ASN A 29 -10.09 13.15 13.41
C ASN A 29 -10.77 11.95 12.74
N THR A 30 -10.11 11.34 11.76
CA THR A 30 -10.66 10.22 10.98
C THR A 30 -9.74 9.02 11.11
N TYR A 31 -10.31 7.85 11.35
CA TYR A 31 -9.55 6.62 11.25
C TYR A 31 -9.18 6.32 9.79
N VAL A 32 -7.90 6.13 9.52
CA VAL A 32 -7.37 5.91 8.17
C VAL A 32 -6.73 4.54 8.08
N THR A 33 -7.18 3.73 7.14
CA THR A 33 -6.47 2.51 6.73
C THR A 33 -5.63 2.81 5.49
N ILE A 34 -4.30 2.69 5.60
CA ILE A 34 -3.37 2.82 4.48
C ILE A 34 -3.00 1.42 3.99
N ILE A 35 -3.28 1.14 2.72
CA ILE A 35 -2.94 -0.12 2.07
C ILE A 35 -1.64 0.08 1.29
N LEU A 36 -0.59 -0.66 1.66
CA LEU A 36 0.70 -0.58 0.97
C LEU A 36 0.61 -1.15 -0.45
N VAL A 37 1.41 -0.61 -1.37
CA VAL A 37 1.38 -1.03 -2.77
C VAL A 37 2.08 -2.40 -2.90
N PRO A 38 1.43 -3.41 -3.49
CA PRO A 38 2.05 -4.73 -3.64
C PRO A 38 3.15 -4.69 -4.69
N TYR A 39 4.23 -5.46 -4.51
CA TYR A 39 5.36 -5.46 -5.45
C TYR A 39 4.95 -5.91 -6.85
N ASN A 40 5.71 -5.43 -7.84
CA ASN A 40 5.52 -5.77 -9.23
C ASN A 40 6.47 -6.91 -9.62
N LEU A 41 5.91 -8.07 -9.96
CA LEU A 41 6.72 -9.27 -10.26
C LEU A 41 7.33 -9.26 -11.67
N LYS A 42 6.92 -8.34 -12.56
CA LYS A 42 7.47 -8.25 -13.92
C LYS A 42 8.70 -7.35 -13.98
N ASN A 43 8.71 -6.24 -13.25
CA ASN A 43 9.75 -5.22 -13.36
C ASN A 43 10.41 -4.96 -12.00
N LYS A 44 11.69 -5.34 -11.89
CA LYS A 44 12.50 -5.18 -10.69
C LYS A 44 12.69 -3.71 -10.30
N HIS A 45 12.87 -2.81 -11.27
CA HIS A 45 13.03 -1.37 -11.02
C HIS A 45 11.77 -0.79 -10.35
N ILE A 46 10.59 -1.17 -10.86
CA ILE A 46 9.31 -0.76 -10.27
C ILE A 46 9.17 -1.27 -8.83
N SER A 47 9.59 -2.51 -8.57
CA SER A 47 9.56 -3.06 -7.22
C SER A 47 10.49 -2.33 -6.24
N CYS A 48 11.64 -1.81 -6.69
CA CYS A 48 12.49 -0.96 -5.87
C CYS A 48 11.78 0.35 -5.48
N ASN A 49 11.16 1.04 -6.45
CA ASN A 49 10.42 2.28 -6.17
C ASN A 49 9.24 2.03 -5.22
N ILE A 50 8.51 0.91 -5.40
CA ILE A 50 7.44 0.50 -4.48
C ILE A 50 7.98 0.23 -3.08
N TYR A 51 9.14 -0.43 -2.97
CA TYR A 51 9.78 -0.68 -1.68
C TYR A 51 10.14 0.62 -0.96
N GLU A 52 10.72 1.58 -1.67
CA GLU A 52 11.05 2.91 -1.12
C GLU A 52 9.81 3.67 -0.68
N LEU A 53 8.76 3.70 -1.52
CA LEU A 53 7.48 4.34 -1.19
C LEU A 53 6.83 3.72 0.05
N ASN A 54 6.70 2.39 0.09
CA ASN A 54 6.09 1.68 1.22
C ASN A 54 6.87 1.90 2.52
N ASN A 55 8.20 1.92 2.46
CA ASN A 55 9.03 2.25 3.62
C ASN A 55 8.87 3.69 4.08
N ALA A 56 8.76 4.65 3.15
CA ALA A 56 8.49 6.04 3.48
C ALA A 56 7.13 6.20 4.18
N ILE A 57 6.07 5.57 3.64
CA ILE A 57 4.74 5.52 4.27
C ILE A 57 4.84 4.92 5.68
N TYR A 58 5.47 3.76 5.82
CA TYR A 58 5.60 3.09 7.12
C TYR A 58 6.31 3.96 8.14
N LYS A 59 7.47 4.53 7.79
CA LYS A 59 8.23 5.42 8.69
C LYS A 59 7.43 6.65 9.08
N TYR A 60 6.66 7.22 8.14
CA TYR A 60 5.90 8.45 8.36
C TYR A 60 4.67 8.23 9.26
N PHE A 61 3.98 7.10 9.11
CA PHE A 61 2.69 6.85 9.76
C PHE A 61 2.72 5.85 10.93
N LYS A 62 3.80 5.08 11.16
CA LYS A 62 3.88 4.04 12.22
C LYS A 62 3.59 4.52 13.65
N HIS A 63 3.66 5.83 13.91
CA HIS A 63 3.42 6.42 15.23
C HIS A 63 2.11 7.23 15.30
N VAL A 64 1.29 7.20 14.25
CA VAL A 64 0.01 7.91 14.20
C VAL A 64 -1.09 6.97 14.69
N SER A 65 -1.71 7.29 15.84
CA SER A 65 -2.65 6.41 16.54
C SER A 65 -3.90 6.03 15.74
N ASN A 66 -4.36 6.95 14.88
CA ASN A 66 -5.56 6.78 14.05
C ASN A 66 -5.25 6.22 12.65
N VAL A 67 -4.06 5.67 12.46
CA VAL A 67 -3.65 5.06 11.19
C VAL A 67 -3.37 3.58 11.39
N GLU A 68 -3.95 2.74 10.53
CA GLU A 68 -3.55 1.35 10.38
C GLU A 68 -2.90 1.14 9.03
N ILE A 69 -1.76 0.45 9.04
CA ILE A 69 -1.03 0.09 7.83
C ILE A 69 -1.28 -1.38 7.52
N VAL A 70 -1.86 -1.63 6.35
CA VAL A 70 -2.08 -2.97 5.79
C VAL A 70 -0.97 -3.26 4.80
N ASP A 71 0.00 -4.08 5.23
CA ASP A 71 1.10 -4.54 4.37
C ASP A 71 0.64 -5.66 3.45
N THR A 72 0.35 -5.30 2.20
CA THR A 72 -0.10 -6.23 1.16
C THR A 72 0.92 -7.31 0.85
N ASN A 73 2.24 -7.06 0.98
CA ASN A 73 3.27 -8.05 0.66
C ASN A 73 3.40 -9.08 1.78
N ALA A 74 3.24 -8.67 3.04
CA ALA A 74 3.19 -9.59 4.18
C ALA A 74 1.96 -10.52 4.10
N ILE A 75 0.80 -9.98 3.68
CA ILE A 75 -0.44 -10.74 3.52
C ILE A 75 -0.37 -11.69 2.33
N LEU A 76 0.13 -11.19 1.19
CA LEU A 76 0.19 -11.91 -0.09
C LEU A 76 1.57 -12.54 -0.30
N ASN A 77 2.07 -13.23 0.74
CA ASN A 77 3.42 -13.79 0.82
C ASN A 77 3.73 -14.91 -0.19
N ARG A 78 2.73 -15.38 -0.96
CA ARG A 78 2.86 -16.34 -2.05
C ARG A 78 2.40 -15.70 -3.36
N PRO A 79 3.24 -14.88 -4.02
CA PRO A 79 2.78 -13.99 -5.07
C PRO A 79 2.16 -14.71 -6.27
N MET A 80 2.71 -15.87 -6.67
CA MET A 80 2.19 -16.69 -7.76
C MET A 80 0.88 -17.41 -7.43
N PHE A 81 0.56 -17.58 -6.14
CA PHE A 81 -0.70 -18.20 -5.71
C PHE A 81 -1.86 -17.20 -5.66
N TYR A 82 -1.56 -15.93 -5.36
CA TYR A 82 -2.57 -14.88 -5.16
C TYR A 82 -2.80 -14.00 -6.39
N ARG A 83 -2.09 -14.23 -7.49
CA ARG A 83 -2.17 -13.43 -8.72
C ARG A 83 -2.40 -14.33 -9.92
N TYR A 84 -3.22 -13.88 -10.87
CA TYR A 84 -3.40 -14.58 -12.14
C TYR A 84 -2.38 -14.13 -13.21
N ASP A 85 -1.74 -12.98 -12.99
CA ASP A 85 -0.60 -12.51 -13.77
C ASP A 85 0.48 -11.90 -12.85
N LYS A 86 1.44 -11.16 -13.39
CA LYS A 86 2.52 -10.55 -12.59
C LYS A 86 2.11 -9.29 -11.80
N TYR A 87 0.85 -8.88 -11.88
CA TYR A 87 0.32 -7.61 -11.39
C TYR A 87 -0.96 -7.79 -10.56
N HIS A 88 -1.98 -8.39 -11.15
CA HIS A 88 -3.35 -8.40 -10.67
C HIS A 88 -3.64 -9.62 -9.79
N LEU A 89 -4.39 -9.36 -8.72
CA LEU A 89 -4.84 -10.41 -7.81
C LEU A 89 -5.87 -11.31 -8.48
N ASN A 90 -5.75 -12.61 -8.28
CA ASN A 90 -6.84 -13.55 -8.53
C ASN A 90 -7.88 -13.47 -7.41
N ASP A 91 -8.97 -14.22 -7.53
CA ASP A 91 -10.07 -14.14 -6.57
C ASP A 91 -9.66 -14.57 -5.15
N VAL A 92 -8.73 -15.52 -5.04
CA VAL A 92 -8.15 -15.91 -3.75
C VAL A 92 -7.38 -14.72 -3.14
N GLY A 93 -6.51 -14.07 -3.92
CA GLY A 93 -5.77 -12.89 -3.48
C GLY A 93 -6.67 -11.72 -3.09
N LYS A 94 -7.74 -11.47 -3.86
CA LYS A 94 -8.74 -10.44 -3.55
C LYS A 94 -9.45 -10.76 -2.24
N ASN A 95 -9.90 -12.00 -2.02
CA ASN A 95 -10.59 -12.40 -0.81
C ASN A 95 -9.71 -12.26 0.44
N VAL A 96 -8.46 -12.72 0.36
CA VAL A 96 -7.50 -12.59 1.46
C VAL A 96 -7.23 -11.12 1.79
N LEU A 97 -6.99 -10.28 0.78
CA LEU A 97 -6.75 -8.85 0.99
C LEU A 97 -8.00 -8.14 1.54
N ALA A 98 -9.18 -8.40 0.96
CA ALA A 98 -10.44 -7.84 1.39
C ALA A 98 -10.75 -8.18 2.86
N HIS A 99 -10.53 -9.45 3.27
CA HIS A 99 -10.71 -9.87 4.66
C HIS A 99 -9.79 -9.10 5.62
N ARG A 100 -8.54 -8.85 5.21
CA ARG A 100 -7.60 -8.09 6.03
C ARG A 100 -7.98 -6.61 6.14
N ILE A 101 -8.42 -6.01 5.03
CA ILE A 101 -8.93 -4.64 5.03
C ILE A 101 -10.18 -4.54 5.92
N LEU A 102 -11.10 -5.50 5.81
CA LEU A 102 -12.31 -5.55 6.64
C LEU A 102 -11.95 -5.59 8.13
N LYS A 103 -11.02 -6.46 8.54
CA LYS A 103 -10.53 -6.50 9.92
C LYS A 103 -9.92 -5.19 10.39
N SER A 104 -9.26 -4.44 9.52
CA SER A 104 -8.71 -3.11 9.84
C SER A 104 -9.81 -2.08 10.11
N LEU A 105 -10.99 -2.22 9.50
CA LEU A 105 -12.10 -1.28 9.64
C LEU A 105 -12.96 -1.51 10.90
N TYR A 106 -13.09 -2.75 11.37
CA TYR A 106 -13.96 -3.14 12.49
C TYR A 106 -13.19 -3.37 13.80
N ARG A 107 -12.32 -2.42 14.17
CA ARG A 107 -11.55 -2.47 15.41
C ARG A 107 -12.43 -2.59 16.66
#